data_AF-A0A7X7QRX2-F1
#
_entry.id   AF-A0A7X7QRX2-F1
#
_cell.length_a   1.000
_cell.length_b   1.000
_cell.length_c   1.000
_cell.angle_alpha   90.00
_cell.angle_beta   90.00
_cell.angle_gamma   90.00
#
_symmetry.space_group_name_H-M   'P 1'
#
loop_
_entity.id
_entity.type
_entity.pdbx_description
1 polymer ?
#
loop_
_entity_poly.entity_id
_entity_poly.type
_entity_poly.pdbx_seq_one_letter_code
_entity_poly.pdbx_strand_id
1 'polypeptide(L)'
;MLSSSRNRTGNRIDILDGGQAEMVTLEFTGANRCQVTVAGTGSLFRAVEARVGTSASAATMSVSDGARAETEVLTLGLGTANTSQLLIDNATFVSTNASGSGRFEIRRGSVSLANGATLTADSLCITNTAATTCRLTTTLGGRSAGVVLTQDDPESLDLQVPGGVQIVFAAEPAEVLKPLWGLQVPGDQVARLAGLLADGMITCDTTALSRVTRKRFGVHYDARADMSFIGVAKKVFGTYLLLR
;
A
#
# COMPACT_ATOMS: atom_id res chain seq x y z
N MET A 1 27.37 -4.75 -10.15
CA MET A 1 26.36 -3.91 -10.80
C MET A 1 25.84 -4.65 -12.02
N LEU A 2 24.58 -5.09 -12.01
CA LEU A 2 23.93 -5.62 -13.21
C LEU A 2 23.32 -4.42 -13.95
N SER A 3 23.95 -3.99 -15.04
CA SER A 3 23.40 -2.99 -15.96
C SER A 3 23.12 -3.66 -17.30
N SER A 4 21.86 -3.61 -17.75
CA SER A 4 21.48 -4.13 -19.06
C SER A 4 20.38 -3.27 -19.66
N SER A 5 20.55 -2.90 -20.93
CA SER A 5 19.61 -2.06 -21.68
C SER A 5 18.48 -2.85 -22.39
N ARG A 6 18.41 -4.19 -22.26
CA ARG A 6 17.35 -5.00 -22.91
C ARG A 6 16.94 -6.25 -22.12
N ASN A 7 15.63 -6.47 -22.08
CA ASN A 7 14.85 -7.67 -21.76
C ASN A 7 15.63 -8.85 -21.18
N ARG A 8 15.55 -9.02 -19.85
CA ARG A 8 15.95 -10.27 -19.21
C ARG A 8 14.76 -11.23 -19.25
N THR A 9 14.70 -12.09 -20.26
CA THR A 9 13.71 -13.17 -20.31
C THR A 9 14.06 -14.22 -19.27
N GLY A 10 13.43 -14.11 -18.10
CA GLY A 10 13.54 -15.04 -16.99
C GLY A 10 12.27 -14.94 -16.14
N ASN A 11 12.13 -15.85 -15.20
CA ASN A 11 11.01 -15.85 -14.27
C ASN A 11 11.42 -15.43 -12.85
N ARG A 12 12.70 -15.09 -12.63
CA ARG A 12 13.22 -14.69 -11.33
C ARG A 12 14.42 -13.75 -11.42
N ILE A 13 14.44 -12.72 -10.58
CA ILE A 13 15.63 -11.94 -10.20
C ILE A 13 15.64 -11.87 -8.68
N ASP A 14 16.82 -12.09 -8.10
CA ASP A 14 17.10 -11.80 -6.70
C ASP A 14 18.26 -10.80 -6.63
N ILE A 15 18.08 -9.76 -5.82
CA ILE A 15 19.07 -8.72 -5.53
C ILE A 15 19.21 -8.71 -4.01
N LEU A 16 20.32 -9.25 -3.52
CA LEU A 16 20.54 -9.56 -2.11
C LEU A 16 21.82 -8.88 -1.62
N ASP A 17 21.89 -8.66 -0.30
CA ASP A 17 23.13 -8.36 0.43
C ASP A 17 23.94 -7.15 -0.12
N GLY A 18 23.25 -6.02 -0.33
CA GLY A 18 23.87 -4.80 -0.88
C GLY A 18 23.99 -4.80 -2.41
N GLY A 19 23.40 -5.80 -3.08
CA GLY A 19 23.36 -5.90 -4.53
C GLY A 19 22.62 -4.73 -5.19
N GLN A 20 23.06 -4.34 -6.38
CA GLN A 20 22.42 -3.27 -7.16
C GLN A 20 22.15 -3.71 -8.59
N ALA A 21 20.92 -3.47 -9.04
CA ALA A 21 20.50 -3.64 -10.43
C ALA A 21 19.81 -2.36 -10.91
N GLU A 22 20.30 -1.81 -12.01
CA GLU A 22 19.70 -0.66 -12.68
C GLU A 22 19.38 -1.05 -14.13
N MET A 23 18.15 -0.82 -14.54
CA MET A 23 17.62 -1.25 -15.83
C MET A 23 16.80 -0.13 -16.46
N VAL A 24 16.75 -0.06 -17.79
CA VAL A 24 15.76 0.79 -18.45
C VAL A 24 14.42 0.06 -18.43
N THR A 25 14.38 -1.14 -19.03
CA THR A 25 13.17 -1.97 -19.04
C THR A 25 13.47 -3.35 -18.47
N LEU A 26 12.64 -3.79 -17.53
CA LEU A 26 12.52 -5.16 -17.09
C LEU A 26 11.19 -5.73 -17.59
N GLU A 27 11.24 -6.84 -18.31
CA GLU A 27 10.06 -7.62 -18.66
C GLU A 27 10.27 -9.09 -18.28
N PHE A 28 9.43 -9.57 -17.37
CA PHE A 28 9.36 -10.98 -17.00
C PHE A 28 8.12 -11.65 -17.55
N THR A 29 8.38 -12.61 -18.43
CA THR A 29 7.40 -13.51 -19.04
C THR A 29 7.68 -14.94 -18.58
N GLY A 30 6.65 -15.74 -18.34
CA GLY A 30 6.79 -17.17 -18.07
C GLY A 30 5.47 -17.78 -17.65
N ALA A 31 5.21 -19.07 -17.92
CA ALA A 31 3.87 -19.66 -17.72
C ALA A 31 3.40 -19.76 -16.25
N ASN A 32 4.34 -19.81 -15.30
CA ASN A 32 4.06 -20.11 -13.90
C ASN A 32 4.17 -18.87 -13.02
N ARG A 33 5.32 -18.67 -12.37
CA ARG A 33 5.53 -17.56 -11.44
C ARG A 33 6.70 -16.71 -11.88
N CYS A 34 6.48 -15.40 -11.97
CA CYS A 34 7.53 -14.40 -12.12
C CYS A 34 7.80 -13.74 -10.76
N GLN A 35 9.07 -13.64 -10.36
CA GLN A 35 9.45 -13.12 -9.06
C GLN A 35 10.60 -12.10 -9.13
N VAL A 36 10.44 -10.98 -8.43
CA VAL A 36 11.53 -10.02 -8.16
C VAL A 36 11.70 -9.95 -6.65
N THR A 37 12.89 -10.29 -6.16
CA THR A 37 13.26 -10.19 -4.75
C THR A 37 14.35 -9.14 -4.58
N VAL A 38 14.14 -8.16 -3.71
CA VAL A 38 15.14 -7.16 -3.32
C VAL A 38 15.24 -7.18 -1.81
N ALA A 39 16.34 -7.66 -1.25
CA ALA A 39 16.47 -7.85 0.20
C ALA A 39 17.84 -7.45 0.72
N GLY A 40 17.87 -7.00 1.97
CA GLY A 40 19.07 -6.61 2.69
C GLY A 40 19.42 -5.13 2.56
N THR A 41 19.98 -4.59 3.63
CA THR A 41 20.36 -3.17 3.71
C THR A 41 21.33 -2.81 2.59
N GLY A 42 21.05 -1.70 1.90
CA GLY A 42 21.87 -1.22 0.78
C GLY A 42 21.56 -1.87 -0.56
N SER A 43 20.69 -2.87 -0.61
CA SER A 43 20.22 -3.44 -1.88
C SER A 43 19.31 -2.46 -2.62
N LEU A 44 19.55 -2.30 -3.92
CA LEU A 44 18.81 -1.38 -4.78
C LEU A 44 18.35 -2.07 -6.08
N PHE A 45 17.06 -1.98 -6.35
CA PHE A 45 16.51 -2.23 -7.68
C PHE A 45 16.01 -0.91 -8.27
N ARG A 46 16.45 -0.55 -9.48
CA ARG A 46 15.94 0.59 -10.21
C ARG A 46 15.57 0.19 -11.63
N ALA A 47 14.36 0.54 -12.06
CA ALA A 47 13.93 0.40 -13.44
C ALA A 47 13.19 1.65 -13.91
N VAL A 48 13.29 2.05 -15.18
CA VAL A 48 12.32 3.02 -15.73
C VAL A 48 10.97 2.30 -15.84
N GLU A 49 10.96 1.15 -16.49
CA GLU A 49 9.76 0.34 -16.64
C GLU A 49 10.00 -1.09 -16.16
N ALA A 50 9.14 -1.58 -15.27
CA ALA A 50 9.14 -2.96 -14.80
C ALA A 50 7.78 -3.61 -15.05
N ARG A 51 7.76 -4.65 -15.87
CA ARG A 51 6.58 -5.49 -16.14
C ARG A 51 6.86 -6.90 -15.66
N VAL A 52 6.23 -7.30 -14.56
CA VAL A 52 6.47 -8.61 -13.94
C VAL A 52 5.25 -9.50 -14.15
N GLY A 53 5.48 -10.65 -14.79
CA GLY A 53 4.45 -11.65 -15.01
C GLY A 53 3.44 -11.24 -16.07
N THR A 54 3.90 -10.82 -17.25
CA THR A 54 3.01 -10.39 -18.33
C THR A 54 2.17 -11.52 -18.94
N SER A 55 2.61 -12.76 -18.75
CA SER A 55 1.96 -14.00 -19.19
C SER A 55 2.01 -15.12 -18.13
N ALA A 56 2.29 -14.75 -16.87
CA ALA A 56 2.45 -15.69 -15.76
C ALA A 56 1.15 -15.91 -15.03
N SER A 57 0.94 -17.12 -14.49
CA SER A 57 -0.18 -17.38 -13.59
C SER A 57 -0.03 -16.65 -12.25
N ALA A 58 1.19 -16.26 -11.86
CA ALA A 58 1.45 -15.39 -10.71
C ALA A 58 2.63 -14.44 -10.92
N ALA A 59 2.54 -13.25 -10.31
CA ALA A 59 3.61 -12.25 -10.29
C ALA A 59 3.88 -11.78 -8.86
N THR A 60 5.12 -11.82 -8.40
CA THR A 60 5.47 -11.35 -7.07
C THR A 60 6.66 -10.40 -7.13
N MET A 61 6.55 -9.27 -6.45
CA MET A 61 7.68 -8.43 -6.12
C MET A 61 7.75 -8.30 -4.60
N SER A 62 8.94 -8.55 -4.03
CA SER A 62 9.18 -8.41 -2.60
C SER A 62 10.38 -7.52 -2.34
N VAL A 63 10.21 -6.53 -1.46
CA VAL A 63 11.26 -5.62 -1.01
C VAL A 63 11.35 -5.70 0.51
N SER A 64 12.49 -6.11 1.07
CA SER A 64 12.60 -6.35 2.50
C SER A 64 13.92 -5.89 3.12
N ASP A 65 13.94 -5.81 4.46
CA ASP A 65 15.15 -5.73 5.27
C ASP A 65 16.03 -4.50 4.97
N GLY A 66 15.42 -3.32 4.89
CA GLY A 66 16.10 -2.06 4.60
C GLY A 66 16.47 -1.87 3.13
N ALA A 67 16.04 -2.77 2.24
CA ALA A 67 16.22 -2.61 0.80
C ALA A 67 15.35 -1.51 0.21
N ARG A 68 15.71 -1.09 -1.01
CA ARG A 68 14.99 -0.08 -1.78
C ARG A 68 14.72 -0.52 -3.21
N ALA A 69 13.51 -0.25 -3.70
CA ALA A 69 13.14 -0.46 -5.08
C ALA A 69 12.51 0.81 -5.67
N GLU A 70 12.89 1.15 -6.89
CA GLU A 70 12.48 2.37 -7.59
C GLU A 70 12.05 2.04 -9.02
N THR A 71 10.87 2.54 -9.40
CA THR A 71 10.33 2.41 -10.75
C THR A 71 9.73 3.73 -11.22
N GLU A 72 9.69 4.00 -12.52
CA GLU A 72 8.77 5.04 -13.04
C GLU A 72 7.42 4.43 -13.39
N VAL A 73 7.45 3.24 -13.99
CA VAL A 73 6.28 2.44 -14.30
C VAL A 73 6.47 1.03 -13.77
N LEU A 74 5.57 0.57 -12.90
CA LEU A 74 5.49 -0.81 -12.48
C LEU A 74 4.14 -1.41 -12.88
N THR A 75 4.17 -2.58 -13.51
CA THR A 75 2.99 -3.43 -13.67
C THR A 75 3.26 -4.85 -13.15
N LEU A 76 2.46 -5.29 -12.19
CA LEU A 76 2.46 -6.66 -11.68
C LEU A 76 1.23 -7.42 -12.18
N GLY A 77 1.47 -8.51 -12.91
CA GLY A 77 0.46 -9.39 -13.48
C GLY A 77 -0.30 -8.76 -14.63
N LEU A 78 0.10 -9.09 -15.86
CA LEU A 78 -0.72 -8.85 -17.06
C LEU A 78 -1.21 -10.20 -17.62
N GLY A 79 -2.13 -10.17 -18.59
CA GLY A 79 -2.57 -11.39 -19.29
C GLY A 79 -3.40 -12.34 -18.43
N THR A 80 -2.88 -13.53 -18.13
CA THR A 80 -3.55 -14.66 -17.44
C THR A 80 -3.22 -14.78 -15.95
N ALA A 81 -2.51 -13.80 -15.37
CA ALA A 81 -2.13 -13.83 -13.96
C ALA A 81 -3.34 -13.91 -13.04
N ASN A 82 -3.45 -14.94 -12.22
CA ASN A 82 -4.54 -15.12 -11.27
C ASN A 82 -4.20 -14.57 -9.89
N THR A 83 -2.93 -14.27 -9.62
CA THR A 83 -2.47 -13.74 -8.33
C THR A 83 -1.22 -12.89 -8.52
N SER A 84 -1.31 -11.60 -8.19
CA SER A 84 -0.17 -10.68 -8.20
C SER A 84 0.06 -10.09 -6.82
N GLN A 85 1.30 -9.94 -6.39
CA GLN A 85 1.60 -9.45 -5.04
C GLN A 85 2.80 -8.51 -5.04
N LEU A 86 2.63 -7.35 -4.41
CA LEU A 86 3.74 -6.56 -3.91
C LEU A 86 3.81 -6.73 -2.38
N LEU A 87 4.97 -7.16 -1.89
CA LEU A 87 5.26 -7.32 -0.48
C LEU A 87 6.39 -6.37 -0.12
N ILE A 88 6.16 -5.47 0.84
CA ILE A 88 7.18 -4.54 1.32
C ILE A 88 7.26 -4.72 2.83
N ASP A 89 8.43 -5.05 3.36
CA ASP A 89 8.62 -5.34 4.78
C ASP A 89 9.87 -4.63 5.32
N ASN A 90 9.71 -3.64 6.20
CA ASN A 90 10.81 -2.81 6.69
C ASN A 90 11.69 -2.26 5.55
N ALA A 91 11.06 -1.77 4.48
CA ALA A 91 11.73 -1.39 3.25
C ALA A 91 11.01 -0.24 2.53
N THR A 92 11.62 0.29 1.48
CA THR A 92 11.05 1.39 0.68
C THR A 92 10.81 0.98 -0.75
N PHE A 93 9.60 1.24 -1.26
CA PHE A 93 9.27 1.14 -2.68
C PHE A 93 8.79 2.49 -3.21
N VAL A 94 9.33 2.92 -4.35
CA VAL A 94 8.98 4.18 -5.01
C VAL A 94 8.56 3.90 -6.45
N SER A 95 7.41 4.41 -6.87
CA SER A 95 6.95 4.42 -8.26
C SER A 95 6.54 5.81 -8.70
N THR A 96 7.53 6.62 -9.07
CA THR A 96 7.33 8.02 -9.44
C THR A 96 8.21 8.39 -10.62
N ASN A 97 7.86 9.46 -11.32
CA ASN A 97 8.75 10.04 -12.33
C ASN A 97 8.84 11.57 -12.18
N ALA A 98 9.78 12.18 -12.90
CA ALA A 98 10.01 13.62 -12.81
C ALA A 98 8.78 14.47 -13.25
N SER A 99 7.86 13.88 -14.01
CA SER A 99 6.63 14.54 -14.46
C SER A 99 5.42 14.29 -13.54
N GLY A 100 5.58 13.57 -12.42
CA GLY A 100 4.47 13.23 -11.51
C GLY A 100 3.42 12.32 -12.15
N SER A 101 3.81 11.56 -13.18
CA SER A 101 2.95 10.68 -13.97
C SER A 101 3.38 9.22 -13.87
N GLY A 102 4.20 8.88 -12.88
CA GLY A 102 4.58 7.50 -12.60
C GLY A 102 3.35 6.64 -12.40
N ARG A 103 3.43 5.38 -12.82
CA ARG A 103 2.29 4.47 -12.78
C ARG A 103 2.65 3.20 -12.04
N PHE A 104 1.97 2.95 -10.94
CA PHE A 104 2.04 1.69 -10.23
C PHE A 104 0.72 0.93 -10.38
N GLU A 105 0.78 -0.22 -11.06
CA GLU A 105 -0.37 -1.06 -11.31
C GLU A 105 -0.15 -2.50 -10.84
N ILE A 106 -1.09 -3.04 -10.09
CA ILE A 106 -1.20 -4.47 -9.80
C ILE A 106 -2.54 -4.97 -10.31
N ARG A 107 -2.54 -5.97 -11.19
CA ARG A 107 -3.78 -6.65 -11.59
C ARG A 107 -3.93 -7.99 -10.87
N ARG A 108 -5.17 -8.25 -10.47
CA ARG A 108 -5.65 -9.43 -9.72
C ARG A 108 -4.72 -9.73 -8.55
N GLY A 109 -4.50 -8.71 -7.72
CA GLY A 109 -3.44 -8.77 -6.73
C GLY A 109 -3.60 -7.87 -5.50
N SER A 110 -2.56 -7.87 -4.67
CA SER A 110 -2.54 -7.18 -3.38
C SER A 110 -1.21 -6.47 -3.15
N VAL A 111 -1.28 -5.39 -2.37
CA VAL A 111 -0.10 -4.74 -1.78
C VAL A 111 -0.12 -5.02 -0.28
N SER A 112 1.01 -5.50 0.26
CA SER A 112 1.22 -5.69 1.69
C SER A 112 2.41 -4.83 2.14
N LEU A 113 2.18 -3.93 3.10
CA LEU A 113 3.21 -3.14 3.75
C LEU A 113 3.35 -3.61 5.20
N ALA A 114 4.57 -3.94 5.62
CA ALA A 114 4.88 -4.46 6.95
C ALA A 114 6.07 -3.75 7.60
N ASN A 115 6.13 -3.76 8.94
CA ASN A 115 7.30 -3.37 9.75
C ASN A 115 7.92 -2.01 9.39
N GLY A 116 7.10 -0.97 9.15
CA GLY A 116 7.59 0.37 8.81
C GLY A 116 7.88 0.56 7.31
N ALA A 117 7.39 -0.35 6.48
CA ALA A 117 7.44 -0.23 5.03
C ALA A 117 6.83 1.08 4.52
N THR A 118 7.46 1.66 3.50
CA THR A 118 6.99 2.85 2.81
C THR A 118 6.74 2.52 1.33
N LEU A 119 5.57 2.94 0.82
CA LEU A 119 5.22 2.93 -0.59
C LEU A 119 4.92 4.37 -1.00
N THR A 120 5.67 4.88 -1.97
CA THR A 120 5.41 6.18 -2.61
C THR A 120 5.06 5.92 -4.06
N ALA A 121 3.96 6.45 -4.56
CA ALA A 121 3.60 6.35 -5.97
C ALA A 121 2.84 7.60 -6.43
N ASP A 122 3.10 8.06 -7.65
CA ASP A 122 2.34 9.16 -8.27
C ASP A 122 0.90 8.69 -8.56
N SER A 123 0.76 7.43 -8.97
CA SER A 123 -0.53 6.76 -9.18
C SER A 123 -0.45 5.32 -8.69
N LEU A 124 -1.41 4.92 -7.85
CA LEU A 124 -1.59 3.54 -7.39
C LEU A 124 -2.90 2.98 -7.94
N CYS A 125 -2.80 1.94 -8.77
CA CYS A 125 -3.94 1.18 -9.27
C CYS A 125 -3.82 -0.28 -8.84
N ILE A 126 -4.77 -0.76 -8.04
CA ILE A 126 -4.91 -2.19 -7.73
C ILE A 126 -6.23 -2.61 -8.34
N THR A 127 -6.20 -3.45 -9.37
CA THR A 127 -7.39 -3.96 -10.05
C THR A 127 -7.58 -5.42 -9.75
N ASN A 128 -8.81 -5.91 -9.64
CA ASN A 128 -9.12 -7.33 -9.60
C ASN A 128 -10.34 -7.58 -10.47
N THR A 129 -10.12 -7.95 -11.74
CA THR A 129 -11.24 -8.17 -12.68
C THR A 129 -11.92 -9.53 -12.49
N ALA A 130 -11.41 -10.40 -11.63
CA ALA A 130 -11.89 -11.78 -11.43
C ALA A 130 -12.40 -12.07 -10.01
N ALA A 131 -12.10 -11.22 -9.02
CA ALA A 131 -12.64 -11.31 -7.67
C ALA A 131 -13.18 -9.95 -7.21
N THR A 132 -14.18 -9.98 -6.32
CA THR A 132 -14.95 -8.83 -5.84
C THR A 132 -14.17 -7.84 -4.97
N THR A 133 -12.90 -8.09 -4.62
CA THR A 133 -12.12 -7.21 -3.75
C THR A 133 -10.64 -7.09 -4.18
N CYS A 134 -10.15 -5.85 -4.22
CA CYS A 134 -8.73 -5.51 -4.21
C CYS A 134 -8.29 -5.28 -2.76
N ARG A 135 -7.04 -5.61 -2.41
CA ARG A 135 -6.59 -5.55 -1.00
C ARG A 135 -5.27 -4.79 -0.85
N LEU A 136 -5.31 -3.71 -0.08
CA LEU A 136 -4.15 -3.06 0.54
C LEU A 136 -4.12 -3.47 2.02
N THR A 137 -3.03 -4.09 2.46
CA THR A 137 -2.85 -4.51 3.86
C THR A 137 -1.64 -3.82 4.46
N THR A 138 -1.82 -3.23 5.63
CA THR A 138 -0.74 -2.59 6.40
C THR A 138 -0.62 -3.24 7.77
N THR A 139 0.59 -3.66 8.14
CA THR A 139 0.90 -4.24 9.45
C THR A 139 2.19 -3.67 10.04
N LEU A 140 2.32 -3.69 11.37
CA LEU A 140 3.54 -3.34 12.09
C LEU A 140 3.74 -4.37 13.21
N GLY A 141 4.85 -5.11 13.19
CA GLY A 141 5.11 -6.17 14.18
C GLY A 141 4.03 -7.26 14.18
N GLY A 142 3.51 -7.61 12.99
CA GLY A 142 2.45 -8.61 12.83
C GLY A 142 1.03 -8.17 13.24
N ARG A 143 0.84 -6.90 13.64
CA ARG A 143 -0.48 -6.33 14.00
C ARG A 143 -0.96 -5.35 12.93
N SER A 144 -2.27 -5.18 12.77
CA SER A 144 -2.81 -4.15 11.85
C SER A 144 -2.26 -2.77 12.17
N ALA A 145 -1.76 -2.08 11.15
CA ALA A 145 -1.34 -0.69 11.16
C ALA A 145 -2.20 0.10 10.17
N GLY A 146 -2.23 1.43 10.28
CA GLY A 146 -2.96 2.31 9.38
C GLY A 146 -2.19 2.59 8.09
N VAL A 147 -2.94 3.07 7.09
CA VAL A 147 -2.42 3.61 5.84
C VAL A 147 -2.53 5.12 5.94
N VAL A 148 -1.42 5.83 5.77
CA VAL A 148 -1.45 7.28 5.54
C VAL A 148 -1.40 7.49 4.03
N LEU A 149 -2.47 8.05 3.46
CA LEU A 149 -2.42 8.59 2.11
C LEU A 149 -1.97 10.04 2.24
N THR A 150 -0.70 10.30 1.95
CA THR A 150 -0.21 11.67 1.78
C THR A 150 -0.46 12.06 0.33
N GLN A 151 -1.22 13.14 0.13
CA GLN A 151 -1.56 13.67 -1.20
C GLN A 151 -1.16 15.15 -1.21
N ASP A 152 -0.60 15.61 -2.33
CA ASP A 152 -0.34 17.04 -2.55
C ASP A 152 -1.62 17.81 -2.88
N ASP A 153 -2.64 17.12 -3.42
CA ASP A 153 -3.99 17.63 -3.62
C ASP A 153 -5.00 16.73 -2.87
N PRO A 154 -5.62 17.21 -1.78
CA PRO A 154 -6.56 16.43 -1.02
C PRO A 154 -7.79 16.04 -1.83
N GLU A 155 -8.16 16.75 -2.92
CA GLU A 155 -9.35 16.44 -3.74
C GLU A 155 -9.18 15.21 -4.67
N SER A 156 -7.94 14.74 -4.87
CA SER A 156 -7.58 13.71 -5.86
C SER A 156 -7.93 12.25 -5.51
N LEU A 157 -8.48 11.96 -4.31
CA LEU A 157 -8.97 10.61 -3.97
C LEU A 157 -10.23 10.26 -4.79
N ASP A 158 -10.01 9.72 -5.99
CA ASP A 158 -11.06 9.16 -6.85
C ASP A 158 -11.22 7.66 -6.57
N LEU A 159 -12.39 7.27 -6.05
CA LEU A 159 -12.76 5.88 -5.84
C LEU A 159 -13.79 5.50 -6.92
N GLN A 160 -13.41 4.61 -7.83
CA GLN A 160 -14.31 4.16 -8.90
C GLN A 160 -15.04 2.85 -8.54
N VAL A 161 -16.35 2.81 -8.78
CA VAL A 161 -17.21 1.61 -8.63
C VAL A 161 -17.07 0.73 -9.87
N PRO A 162 -17.01 -0.62 -9.77
CA PRO A 162 -17.35 -1.45 -8.60
C PRO A 162 -16.10 -1.97 -7.89
N GLY A 163 -15.54 -1.18 -6.97
CA GLY A 163 -14.30 -1.61 -6.30
C GLY A 163 -13.99 -0.93 -4.97
N GLY A 164 -15.00 -0.38 -4.26
CA GLY A 164 -14.83 0.40 -3.03
C GLY A 164 -13.79 -0.15 -2.02
N VAL A 165 -13.23 0.74 -1.20
CA VAL A 165 -12.13 0.41 -0.28
C VAL A 165 -12.67 -0.29 0.97
N GLN A 166 -12.22 -1.51 1.25
CA GLN A 166 -12.50 -2.17 2.53
C GLN A 166 -11.31 -2.01 3.50
N ILE A 167 -11.55 -1.33 4.62
CA ILE A 167 -10.60 -1.21 5.73
C ILE A 167 -10.89 -2.35 6.73
N VAL A 168 -9.95 -3.27 6.92
CA VAL A 168 -10.11 -4.42 7.83
C VAL A 168 -9.14 -4.31 9.00
N PHE A 169 -9.68 -4.28 10.22
CA PHE A 169 -8.89 -4.38 11.44
C PHE A 169 -8.76 -5.86 11.83
N ALA A 170 -7.54 -6.41 11.77
CA ALA A 170 -7.28 -7.83 12.05
C ALA A 170 -7.00 -8.12 13.53
N ALA A 171 -6.71 -7.09 14.33
CA ALA A 171 -6.45 -7.19 15.77
C ALA A 171 -6.60 -5.82 16.46
N GLU A 172 -6.54 -5.81 17.79
CA GLU A 172 -6.46 -4.57 18.57
C GLU A 172 -5.24 -3.73 18.21
N PRO A 173 -5.40 -2.41 18.04
CA PRO A 173 -4.26 -1.52 17.84
C PRO A 173 -3.35 -1.53 19.08
N ALA A 174 -2.04 -1.63 18.88
CA ALA A 174 -1.09 -1.55 19.99
C ALA A 174 -1.09 -0.12 20.57
N GLU A 175 -1.36 0.07 21.87
CA GLU A 175 -1.58 1.38 22.51
C GLU A 175 -0.51 2.48 22.25
N VAL A 176 0.68 2.08 21.82
CA VAL A 176 1.87 2.93 21.68
C VAL A 176 1.85 3.83 20.43
N LEU A 177 1.01 3.56 19.42
CA LEU A 177 1.13 4.18 18.09
C LEU A 177 0.05 5.25 17.82
N LYS A 178 0.27 6.46 18.34
CA LYS A 178 -0.53 7.64 17.94
C LYS A 178 0.08 8.32 16.70
N PRO A 179 -0.71 8.79 15.72
CA PRO A 179 -2.02 8.33 15.25
C PRO A 179 -1.79 7.53 13.96
N LEU A 180 -1.68 6.21 14.04
CA LEU A 180 -1.37 5.40 12.86
C LEU A 180 -2.43 4.32 12.62
N TRP A 181 -3.72 4.55 12.87
CA TRP A 181 -4.74 3.50 12.72
C TRP A 181 -5.85 3.87 11.76
N GLY A 182 -6.03 3.04 10.74
CA GLY A 182 -7.03 3.22 9.69
C GLY A 182 -6.51 4.04 8.50
N LEU A 183 -7.43 4.64 7.75
CA LEU A 183 -7.12 5.46 6.57
C LEU A 183 -6.97 6.93 6.98
N GLN A 184 -5.86 7.57 6.64
CA GLN A 184 -5.61 8.98 6.97
C GLN A 184 -5.40 9.83 5.73
N VAL A 185 -5.87 11.08 5.78
CA VAL A 185 -5.78 12.08 4.71
C VAL A 185 -5.46 13.45 5.33
N PRO A 186 -4.54 14.25 4.75
CA PRO A 186 -4.25 15.62 5.20
C PRO A 186 -5.47 16.54 5.20
N GLY A 187 -5.47 17.49 6.15
CA GLY A 187 -6.51 18.51 6.31
C GLY A 187 -7.78 18.01 7.01
N ASP A 188 -8.74 18.93 7.17
CA ASP A 188 -10.10 18.60 7.60
C ASP A 188 -10.94 18.09 6.41
N GLN A 189 -11.06 16.77 6.32
CA GLN A 189 -11.74 16.01 5.28
C GLN A 189 -12.86 15.14 5.87
N VAL A 190 -13.32 15.44 7.10
CA VAL A 190 -14.27 14.60 7.83
C VAL A 190 -15.57 14.41 7.05
N ALA A 191 -16.11 15.49 6.49
CA ALA A 191 -17.36 15.45 5.73
C ALA A 191 -17.25 14.53 4.50
N ARG A 192 -16.13 14.63 3.77
CA ARG A 192 -15.88 13.79 2.60
C ARG A 192 -15.72 12.32 2.96
N LEU A 193 -14.87 12.01 3.95
CA LEU A 193 -14.66 10.62 4.40
C LEU A 193 -15.96 9.99 4.94
N ALA A 194 -16.79 10.78 5.64
CA ALA A 194 -18.10 10.35 6.09
C ALA A 194 -19.06 10.08 4.91
N GLY A 195 -19.05 10.93 3.87
CA GLY A 195 -19.80 10.70 2.64
C GLY A 195 -19.41 9.40 1.94
N LEU A 196 -18.10 9.17 1.77
CA LEU A 196 -17.59 7.92 1.17
C LEU A 196 -17.99 6.67 1.98
N LEU A 197 -18.05 6.74 3.32
CA LEU A 197 -18.57 5.66 4.15
C LEU A 197 -20.08 5.46 3.99
N ALA A 198 -20.85 6.55 3.93
CA ALA A 198 -22.30 6.51 3.78
C ALA A 198 -22.71 5.92 2.41
N ASP A 199 -21.95 6.25 1.37
CA ASP A 199 -22.16 5.76 0.00
C ASP A 199 -21.67 4.32 -0.21
N GLY A 200 -21.07 3.70 0.80
CA GLY A 200 -20.48 2.36 0.71
C GLY A 200 -19.21 2.28 -0.14
N MET A 201 -18.67 3.43 -0.55
CA MET A 201 -17.41 3.56 -1.29
C MET A 201 -16.22 3.19 -0.42
N ILE A 202 -16.32 3.41 0.88
CA ILE A 202 -15.45 2.85 1.90
C ILE A 202 -16.29 1.99 2.83
N THR A 203 -15.83 0.78 3.14
CA THR A 203 -16.43 -0.10 4.14
C THR A 203 -15.39 -0.46 5.19
N CYS A 204 -15.83 -0.71 6.43
CA CYS A 204 -14.93 -1.00 7.55
C CYS A 204 -15.35 -2.26 8.28
N ASP A 205 -14.45 -3.24 8.37
CA ASP A 205 -14.61 -4.42 9.23
C ASP A 205 -13.88 -4.20 10.55
N THR A 206 -14.67 -4.06 11.62
CA THR A 206 -14.18 -3.82 12.98
C THR A 206 -14.42 -5.02 13.90
N THR A 207 -14.75 -6.20 13.36
CA THR A 207 -15.11 -7.39 14.15
C THR A 207 -14.01 -7.84 15.12
N ALA A 208 -12.74 -7.70 14.74
CA ALA A 208 -11.60 -8.04 15.60
C ALA A 208 -11.31 -7.00 16.70
N LEU A 209 -12.01 -5.86 16.71
CA LEU A 209 -11.86 -4.84 17.74
C LEU A 209 -12.75 -5.15 18.95
N SER A 210 -12.24 -4.91 20.16
CA SER A 210 -12.99 -4.98 21.41
C SER A 210 -14.16 -4.01 21.39
N ARG A 211 -15.14 -4.28 22.26
CA ARG A 211 -16.31 -3.42 22.41
C ARG A 211 -15.95 -1.98 22.77
N VAL A 212 -14.88 -1.77 23.52
CA VAL A 212 -14.41 -0.42 23.92
C VAL A 212 -13.80 0.31 22.72
N THR A 213 -12.94 -0.38 21.95
CA THR A 213 -12.30 0.20 20.77
C THR A 213 -13.32 0.49 19.67
N ARG A 214 -14.27 -0.43 19.41
CA ARG A 214 -15.36 -0.22 18.43
C ARG A 214 -16.21 1.02 18.71
N LYS A 215 -16.49 1.34 19.97
CA LYS A 215 -17.26 2.55 20.33
C LYS A 215 -16.57 3.86 19.96
N ARG A 216 -15.24 3.82 19.80
CA ARG A 216 -14.41 4.98 19.43
C ARG A 216 -14.06 4.98 17.94
N PHE A 217 -14.45 3.95 17.21
CA PHE A 217 -14.24 3.87 15.78
C PHE A 217 -15.16 4.88 15.06
N GLY A 218 -14.63 5.61 14.10
CA GLY A 218 -15.38 6.60 13.33
C GLY A 218 -14.48 7.42 12.42
N VAL A 219 -15.04 8.49 11.86
CA VAL A 219 -14.28 9.52 11.14
C VAL A 219 -13.94 10.63 12.12
N HIS A 220 -12.67 11.02 12.17
CA HIS A 220 -12.16 11.98 13.13
C HIS A 220 -11.20 12.95 12.45
N TYR A 221 -11.01 14.11 13.09
CA TYR A 221 -10.00 15.10 12.73
C TYR A 221 -9.07 15.34 13.92
N ASP A 222 -7.76 15.25 13.69
CA ASP A 222 -6.72 15.66 14.66
C ASP A 222 -6.13 17.00 14.24
N ALA A 223 -6.65 18.07 14.84
CA ALA A 223 -6.22 19.44 14.58
C ALA A 223 -4.73 19.71 14.92
N ARG A 224 -4.07 18.86 15.72
CA ARG A 224 -2.63 19.02 16.01
C ARG A 224 -1.76 18.51 14.88
N ALA A 225 -2.22 17.48 14.19
CA ALA A 225 -1.51 16.88 13.06
C ALA A 225 -2.01 17.46 11.72
N ASP A 226 -3.13 18.20 11.73
CA ASP A 226 -3.85 18.62 10.52
C ASP A 226 -4.20 17.42 9.62
N MET A 227 -4.80 16.39 10.23
CA MET A 227 -5.09 15.11 9.58
C MET A 227 -6.49 14.62 9.92
N SER A 228 -7.23 14.19 8.90
CA SER A 228 -8.47 13.44 9.05
C SER A 228 -8.24 11.95 8.89
N PHE A 229 -9.01 11.13 9.60
CA PHE A 229 -8.86 9.68 9.54
C PHE A 229 -10.14 8.90 9.78
N ILE A 230 -10.26 7.74 9.12
CA ILE A 230 -11.25 6.69 9.41
C ILE A 230 -10.57 5.67 10.32
N GLY A 231 -10.87 5.71 11.61
CA GLY A 231 -10.14 4.90 12.59
C GLY A 231 -10.62 5.09 14.03
N VAL A 232 -9.75 4.74 14.98
CA VAL A 232 -10.05 4.83 16.41
C VAL A 232 -9.52 6.15 16.96
N ALA A 233 -10.41 7.05 17.36
CA ALA A 233 -10.01 8.33 17.99
C ALA A 233 -9.14 8.08 19.21
N LYS A 234 -8.13 8.94 19.44
CA LYS A 234 -7.29 8.92 20.63
C LYS A 234 -8.14 8.88 21.91
N LYS A 235 -7.74 8.06 22.88
CA LYS A 235 -8.32 8.11 24.21
C LYS A 235 -7.92 9.46 24.79
N VAL A 236 -8.87 10.38 24.91
CA VAL A 236 -8.60 11.62 25.63
C VAL A 236 -8.49 11.21 27.09
N PHE A 237 -7.27 11.21 27.61
CA PHE A 237 -7.03 11.06 29.03
C PHE A 237 -7.29 12.42 29.67
N GLY A 238 -8.37 12.52 30.43
CA GLY A 238 -8.76 13.73 31.14
C GLY A 238 -10.02 13.50 31.96
N THR A 239 -10.07 14.11 33.14
CA THR A 239 -11.30 14.22 33.94
C THR A 239 -12.15 15.32 33.32
N TYR A 240 -13.37 14.99 32.89
CA TYR A 240 -14.33 15.99 32.42
C TYR A 240 -15.20 16.42 33.60
N LEU A 241 -15.19 17.71 33.91
CA LEU A 241 -16.20 18.32 34.76
C LEU A 241 -17.35 18.77 33.86
N LEU A 242 -18.51 18.14 33.99
CA LEU A 242 -19.72 18.60 33.33
C LEU A 242 -20.30 19.75 34.16
N LEU A 243 -20.04 20.99 33.75
CA LEU A 243 -20.75 22.15 34.30
C LEU A 243 -22.06 22.30 33.53
N ARG A 244 -23.17 22.21 34.25
CA ARG A 244 -24.48 22.68 33.78
C ARG A 244 -24.66 24.12 34.21
#